data_AF-A0A8I2G118-F1
#
_entry.id   AF-A0A8I2G118-F1
#
_cell.length_a   1.000
_cell.length_b   1.000
_cell.length_c   1.000
_cell.angle_alpha   90.00
_cell.angle_beta   90.00
_cell.angle_gamma   90.00
#
_symmetry.space_group_name_H-M   'P 1'
#
loop_
_entity.id
_entity.type
_entity.pdbx_description
1 polymer ?
#
loop_
_entity_poly.entity_id
_entity_poly.type
_entity_poly.pdbx_seq_one_letter_code
_entity_poly.pdbx_strand_id
1 'polypeptide(L)'
;MNIREEVEELKEMLQTEEDFGAIAQKFMNLTESSKFLEMGKFKKNKLLETVVNKALSDIDMPGILGIRISYIRKFNFYHGSFITEFLPGAVIYFSDIQMGLIVVPRDFKGNNSYFRFTGTIVAPGSFTAVKKSEENH
;
A
#
# COMPACT_ATOMS: atom_id res chain seq x y z
N MET A 1 8.36 4.01 -22.81
CA MET A 1 8.21 3.36 -21.49
C MET A 1 7.87 1.89 -21.68
N ASN A 2 8.70 0.99 -21.16
CA ASN A 2 8.41 -0.44 -21.13
C ASN A 2 7.77 -0.78 -19.79
N ILE A 3 6.44 -0.92 -19.76
CA ILE A 3 5.67 -1.14 -18.51
C ILE A 3 6.20 -2.34 -17.71
N ARG A 4 6.69 -3.38 -18.39
CA ARG A 4 7.23 -4.55 -17.69
C ARG A 4 8.47 -4.18 -16.88
N GLU A 5 9.42 -3.49 -17.50
CA GLU A 5 10.67 -3.08 -16.84
C GLU A 5 10.36 -2.14 -15.66
N GLU A 6 9.49 -1.15 -15.88
CA GLU A 6 9.11 -0.20 -14.84
C GLU A 6 8.43 -0.85 -13.61
N VAL A 7 7.58 -1.87 -13.83
CA VAL A 7 6.90 -2.58 -12.74
C VAL A 7 7.85 -3.52 -12.00
N GLU A 8 8.77 -4.19 -12.71
CA GLU A 8 9.78 -5.02 -12.03
C GLU A 8 10.79 -4.16 -11.27
N GLU A 9 11.17 -2.99 -11.80
CA GLU A 9 12.00 -2.02 -11.08
C GLU A 9 11.28 -1.50 -9.83
N LEU A 10 9.98 -1.16 -9.92
CA LEU A 10 9.20 -0.78 -8.74
C LEU A 10 9.16 -1.90 -7.69
N LYS A 11 9.08 -3.17 -8.12
CA LYS A 11 9.11 -4.34 -7.23
C LYS A 11 10.47 -4.51 -6.56
N GLU A 12 11.55 -4.28 -7.29
CA GLU A 12 12.91 -4.30 -6.75
C GLU A 12 13.11 -3.18 -5.74
N MET A 13 12.78 -1.94 -6.09
CA MET A 13 12.84 -0.79 -5.19
C MET A 13 12.06 -1.04 -3.91
N LEU A 14 10.89 -1.66 -3.97
CA LEU A 14 10.10 -1.96 -2.77
C LEU A 14 10.86 -2.82 -1.75
N GLN A 15 11.74 -3.70 -2.22
CA GLN A 15 12.52 -4.63 -1.40
C GLN A 15 13.83 -4.02 -0.87
N THR A 16 14.45 -3.12 -1.64
CA THR A 16 15.82 -2.67 -1.37
C THR A 16 15.94 -1.19 -1.01
N GLU A 17 15.04 -0.35 -1.51
CA GLU A 17 15.10 1.09 -1.34
C GLU A 17 14.66 1.49 0.08
N GLU A 18 15.36 2.48 0.65
CA GLU A 18 15.05 3.09 1.95
C GLU A 18 14.29 4.41 1.77
N ASP A 19 14.49 5.11 0.64
CA ASP A 19 13.70 6.28 0.28
C ASP A 19 12.30 5.88 -0.23
N PHE A 20 11.34 5.85 0.68
CA PHE A 20 9.94 5.53 0.34
C PHE A 20 9.28 6.57 -0.58
N GLY A 21 9.79 7.82 -0.59
CA GLY A 21 9.35 8.85 -1.52
C GLY A 21 9.73 8.50 -2.97
N ALA A 22 10.93 7.97 -3.19
CA ALA A 22 11.37 7.50 -4.50
C ALA A 22 10.49 6.34 -5.03
N ILE A 23 10.16 5.37 -4.17
CA ILE A 23 9.24 4.27 -4.51
C ILE A 23 7.86 4.81 -4.90
N ALA A 24 7.33 5.76 -4.11
CA ALA A 24 6.05 6.38 -4.38
C ALA A 24 6.06 7.15 -5.70
N GLN A 25 7.11 7.92 -5.98
CA GLN A 25 7.24 8.66 -7.24
C GLN A 25 7.33 7.72 -8.44
N LYS A 26 8.09 6.63 -8.35
CA LYS A 26 8.14 5.59 -9.40
C LYS A 26 6.75 5.04 -9.71
N PHE A 27 5.97 4.75 -8.67
CA PHE A 27 4.58 4.33 -8.83
C PHE A 27 3.70 5.41 -9.47
N MET A 28 3.80 6.67 -9.04
CA MET A 28 3.01 7.76 -9.63
C MET A 28 3.30 7.91 -11.12
N ASN A 29 4.57 7.85 -11.54
CA ASN A 29 4.96 7.90 -12.95
C ASN A 29 4.33 6.76 -13.77
N LEU A 30 4.23 5.55 -13.21
CA LEU A 30 3.53 4.43 -13.85
C LEU A 30 2.05 4.72 -14.07
N THR A 31 1.39 5.38 -13.12
CA THR A 31 -0.05 5.70 -13.20
C THR A 31 -0.39 6.76 -14.24
N GLU A 32 0.59 7.50 -14.76
CA GLU A 32 0.40 8.42 -15.89
C GLU A 32 0.18 7.68 -17.23
N SER A 33 0.50 6.39 -17.29
CA SER A 33 0.32 5.58 -18.50
C SER A 33 -1.06 4.93 -18.55
N SER A 34 -1.88 5.32 -19.52
CA SER A 34 -3.18 4.67 -19.79
C SER A 34 -3.05 3.16 -20.01
N LYS A 35 -2.00 2.73 -20.74
CA LYS A 35 -1.69 1.31 -20.96
C LYS A 35 -1.47 0.55 -19.66
N PHE A 36 -0.82 1.16 -18.67
CA PHE A 36 -0.64 0.54 -17.35
C PHE A 36 -1.98 0.42 -16.62
N LEU A 37 -2.78 1.49 -16.61
CA LEU A 37 -4.09 1.49 -15.95
C LEU A 37 -5.06 0.47 -16.57
N GLU A 38 -5.06 0.32 -17.89
CA GLU A 38 -5.90 -0.63 -18.65
C GLU A 38 -5.57 -2.10 -18.38
N MET A 39 -4.36 -2.41 -17.89
CA MET A 39 -3.97 -3.79 -17.54
C MET A 39 -4.65 -4.30 -16.27
N GLY A 40 -5.19 -3.38 -15.47
CA GLY A 40 -5.78 -3.67 -14.18
C GLY A 40 -7.26 -4.03 -14.24
N LYS A 41 -7.72 -4.85 -13.30
CA LYS A 41 -9.15 -5.09 -13.06
C LYS A 41 -9.50 -4.76 -11.63
N PHE A 42 -10.60 -4.02 -11.43
CA PHE A 42 -11.07 -3.71 -10.08
C PHE A 42 -11.33 -4.98 -9.28
N LYS A 43 -10.83 -5.02 -8.05
CA LYS A 43 -10.94 -6.17 -7.16
C LYS A 43 -11.06 -5.70 -5.72
N LYS A 44 -12.08 -6.20 -5.00
CA LYS A 44 -12.17 -6.01 -3.56
C LYS A 44 -11.00 -6.74 -2.89
N ASN A 45 -10.34 -6.09 -1.93
CA ASN A 45 -9.24 -6.68 -1.19
C ASN A 45 -9.30 -6.23 0.27
N LYS A 46 -9.91 -7.07 1.11
CA LYS A 46 -10.09 -6.80 2.55
C LYS A 46 -8.75 -6.68 3.30
N LEU A 47 -7.73 -7.41 2.86
CA LEU A 47 -6.40 -7.33 3.47
C LEU A 47 -5.86 -5.91 3.33
N LEU A 48 -5.85 -5.36 2.12
CA LEU A 48 -5.34 -4.01 1.88
C LEU A 48 -6.19 -2.94 2.57
N GLU A 49 -7.51 -3.12 2.64
CA GLU A 49 -8.38 -2.26 3.44
C GLU A 49 -8.01 -2.28 4.93
N THR A 50 -7.75 -3.45 5.51
CA THR A 50 -7.31 -3.58 6.91
C THR A 50 -5.94 -2.96 7.13
N VAL A 51 -4.97 -3.21 6.24
CA VAL A 51 -3.60 -2.65 6.38
C VAL A 51 -3.62 -1.13 6.27
N VAL A 52 -4.41 -0.55 5.36
CA VAL A 52 -4.53 0.92 5.25
C VAL A 52 -5.16 1.51 6.50
N ASN A 53 -6.25 0.94 7.03
CA ASN A 53 -6.84 1.44 8.27
C ASN A 53 -5.87 1.34 9.47
N LYS A 54 -5.07 0.28 9.53
CA LYS A 54 -4.02 0.15 10.55
C LYS A 54 -2.96 1.25 10.41
N ALA A 55 -2.50 1.51 9.19
CA ALA A 55 -1.52 2.58 8.93
C ALA A 55 -2.05 3.96 9.32
N LEU A 56 -3.33 4.26 9.03
CA LEU A 56 -3.97 5.51 9.46
C LEU A 56 -4.07 5.62 10.98
N SER A 57 -4.43 4.52 11.65
CA SER A 57 -4.46 4.48 13.12
C SER A 57 -3.09 4.71 13.76
N ASP A 58 -2.00 4.29 13.11
CA ASP A 58 -0.63 4.48 13.64
C ASP A 58 -0.15 5.93 13.61
N ILE A 59 -0.88 6.81 12.93
CA ILE A 59 -0.63 8.26 12.87
C ILE A 59 -1.83 9.07 13.33
N ASP A 60 -2.69 8.47 14.16
CA ASP A 60 -3.87 9.09 14.78
C ASP A 60 -4.83 9.73 13.76
N MET A 61 -4.93 9.16 12.55
CA MET A 61 -5.87 9.59 11.53
C MET A 61 -7.15 8.73 11.55
N PRO A 62 -8.31 9.33 11.25
CA PRO A 62 -9.53 8.56 11.01
C PRO A 62 -9.35 7.52 9.92
N GLY A 63 -10.11 6.42 10.00
CA GLY A 63 -10.11 5.36 8.99
C GLY A 63 -10.55 5.85 7.60
N ILE A 64 -10.43 4.97 6.61
CA ILE A 64 -10.78 5.31 5.23
C ILE A 64 -12.29 5.51 5.05
N LEU A 65 -12.66 6.48 4.22
CA LEU A 65 -14.04 6.68 3.74
C LEU A 65 -14.36 5.77 2.55
N GLY A 66 -13.33 5.29 1.86
CA GLY A 66 -13.47 4.36 0.75
C GLY A 66 -12.13 4.00 0.11
N ILE A 67 -12.09 2.88 -0.60
CA ILE A 67 -10.89 2.38 -1.27
C ILE A 67 -11.24 1.74 -2.61
N ARG A 68 -10.42 2.01 -3.63
CA ARG A 68 -10.54 1.43 -4.97
C ARG A 68 -9.24 0.75 -5.34
N ILE A 69 -9.28 -0.56 -5.49
CA ILE A 69 -8.12 -1.40 -5.76
C ILE A 69 -8.27 -2.06 -7.11
N SER A 70 -7.21 -1.97 -7.90
CA SER A 70 -7.00 -2.65 -9.16
C SER A 70 -5.97 -3.77 -8.98
N TYR A 71 -6.17 -4.88 -9.68
CA TYR A 71 -5.25 -6.00 -9.72
C TYR A 71 -4.75 -6.25 -11.14
N ILE A 72 -3.43 -6.21 -11.32
CA ILE A 72 -2.76 -6.55 -12.57
C ILE A 72 -2.19 -7.96 -12.45
N ARG A 73 -2.94 -8.94 -12.99
CA ARG A 73 -2.61 -10.37 -12.89
C ARG A 73 -1.21 -10.71 -13.37
N LYS A 74 -0.75 -10.05 -14.45
CA LYS A 74 0.57 -10.32 -15.06
C LYS A 74 1.73 -10.12 -14.09
N PHE A 75 1.59 -9.23 -13.11
CA PHE A 75 2.66 -8.84 -12.19
C PHE A 75 2.35 -9.21 -10.73
N ASN A 76 1.28 -9.96 -10.47
CA ASN A 76 0.78 -10.23 -9.12
C ASN A 76 0.62 -8.95 -8.27
N PHE A 77 0.25 -7.85 -8.95
CA PHE A 77 0.36 -6.50 -8.42
C PHE A 77 -1.01 -5.90 -8.14
N TYR A 78 -1.23 -5.49 -6.89
CA TYR A 78 -2.36 -4.68 -6.48
C TYR A 78 -1.92 -3.23 -6.37
N HIS A 79 -2.73 -2.32 -6.87
CA HIS A 79 -2.55 -0.89 -6.66
C HIS A 79 -3.91 -0.20 -6.52
N GLY A 80 -3.96 0.92 -5.82
CA GLY A 80 -5.21 1.60 -5.60
C GLY A 80 -5.07 2.93 -4.91
N SER A 81 -6.18 3.65 -4.86
CA SER A 81 -6.34 4.86 -4.06
C SER A 81 -7.35 4.62 -2.95
N PHE A 82 -7.15 5.30 -1.84
CA PHE A 82 -8.11 5.38 -0.75
C PHE A 82 -8.39 6.83 -0.40
N ILE A 83 -9.57 7.08 0.16
CA ILE A 83 -10.01 8.42 0.56
C ILE A 83 -9.97 8.49 2.08
N THR A 84 -9.26 9.48 2.60
CA THR A 84 -9.35 9.90 4.00
C THR A 84 -10.29 11.12 4.10
N GLU A 85 -10.55 11.59 5.32
CA GLU A 85 -11.30 12.84 5.52
C GLU A 85 -10.64 14.05 4.85
N PHE A 86 -9.32 14.03 4.68
CA PHE A 86 -8.55 15.17 4.19
C PHE A 86 -8.15 15.03 2.73
N LEU A 87 -7.49 13.92 2.39
CA LEU A 87 -6.77 13.76 1.12
C LEU A 87 -6.82 12.30 0.60
N PRO A 88 -6.77 12.11 -0.73
CA PRO A 88 -6.65 10.78 -1.32
C PRO A 88 -5.23 10.22 -1.15
N GLY A 89 -5.09 9.05 -0.55
CA GLY A 89 -3.83 8.32 -0.46
C GLY A 89 -3.71 7.20 -1.49
N ALA A 90 -2.54 6.55 -1.52
CA ALA A 90 -2.23 5.47 -2.45
C ALA A 90 -1.73 4.23 -1.72
N VAL A 91 -2.05 3.05 -2.26
CA VAL A 91 -1.54 1.77 -1.76
C VAL A 91 -1.09 0.91 -2.93
N ILE A 92 0.07 0.28 -2.78
CA ILE A 92 0.61 -0.71 -3.71
C ILE A 92 1.00 -1.98 -2.96
N TYR A 93 0.88 -3.14 -3.60
CA TYR A 93 1.21 -4.43 -3.00
C TYR A 93 1.51 -5.49 -4.04
N PHE A 94 2.69 -6.08 -3.97
CA PHE A 94 3.09 -7.24 -4.76
C PHE A 94 2.83 -8.51 -3.95
N SER A 95 1.87 -9.31 -4.42
CA SER A 95 1.43 -10.52 -3.69
C SER A 95 2.36 -11.71 -3.83
N ASP A 96 3.25 -11.73 -4.82
CA ASP A 96 4.30 -12.74 -4.99
C ASP A 96 5.43 -12.57 -3.97
N ILE A 97 5.87 -11.34 -3.69
CA ILE A 97 6.87 -11.04 -2.65
C ILE A 97 6.24 -10.64 -1.30
N GLN A 98 4.91 -10.55 -1.24
CA GLN A 98 4.14 -10.14 -0.07
C GLN A 98 4.55 -8.79 0.53
N MET A 99 4.96 -7.82 -0.29
CA MET A 99 5.36 -6.49 0.19
C MET A 99 4.51 -5.39 -0.44
N GLY A 100 4.29 -4.31 0.30
CA GLY A 100 3.56 -3.16 -0.17
C GLY A 100 4.02 -1.85 0.46
N LEU A 101 3.53 -0.76 -0.12
CA LEU A 101 3.74 0.60 0.36
C LEU A 101 2.40 1.32 0.42
N ILE A 102 2.18 2.06 1.51
CA ILE A 102 1.07 3.00 1.67
C ILE A 102 1.65 4.41 1.70
N VAL A 103 1.02 5.31 0.94
CA VAL A 103 1.30 6.74 0.92
C VAL A 103 0.09 7.46 1.48
N VAL A 104 0.26 8.12 2.63
CA VAL A 104 -0.77 8.92 3.28
C VAL A 104 -0.37 10.41 3.19
N PRO A 105 -1.07 11.22 2.40
CA PRO A 105 -0.84 12.66 2.40
C PRO A 105 -1.26 13.28 3.73
N ARG A 106 -0.39 14.13 4.27
CA ARG A 106 -0.61 14.86 5.54
C ARG A 106 -1.14 16.26 5.31
N ASP A 107 -0.79 16.86 4.18
CA ASP A 107 -1.27 18.17 3.78
C ASP A 107 -1.19 18.36 2.25
N PHE A 108 -1.68 19.51 1.77
CA PHE A 108 -1.60 19.91 0.38
C PHE A 108 -0.20 20.42 -0.05
N LYS A 109 0.78 20.44 0.86
CA LYS A 109 2.15 20.90 0.57
C LYS A 109 3.07 19.76 0.11
N GLY A 110 2.52 18.56 -0.03
CA GLY A 110 3.27 17.37 -0.46
C GLY A 110 3.93 16.61 0.68
N ASN A 111 3.61 16.93 1.95
CA ASN A 111 4.09 16.13 3.07
C ASN A 111 3.32 14.81 3.11
N ASN A 112 4.04 13.70 3.11
CA ASN A 112 3.45 12.36 3.14
C ASN A 112 4.01 11.55 4.32
N SER A 113 3.17 10.70 4.90
CA SER A 113 3.60 9.58 5.73
C SER A 113 3.63 8.32 4.88
N TYR A 114 4.70 7.54 5.01
CA TYR A 114 4.94 6.33 4.23
C TYR A 114 4.96 5.11 5.15
N PHE A 115 4.33 4.02 4.72
CA PHE A 115 4.34 2.75 5.45
C PHE A 115 4.67 1.62 4.49
N ARG A 116 5.88 1.07 4.61
CA ARG A 116 6.21 -0.21 3.99
C ARG A 116 5.72 -1.33 4.89
N PHE A 117 5.04 -2.31 4.30
CA PHE A 117 4.51 -3.45 5.04
C PHE A 117 4.83 -4.76 4.33
N THR A 118 4.96 -5.82 5.11
CA THR A 118 5.11 -7.18 4.62
C THR A 118 3.96 -8.04 5.15
N GLY A 119 3.38 -8.86 4.26
CA GLY A 119 2.49 -9.94 4.66
C GLY A 119 3.32 -11.11 5.15
N THR A 120 2.87 -11.76 6.22
CA THR A 120 3.40 -13.07 6.63
C THR A 120 2.23 -14.03 6.74
N ILE A 121 2.30 -15.14 6.02
CA ILE A 121 1.37 -16.25 6.21
C ILE A 121 1.76 -16.95 7.51
N VAL A 122 0.96 -16.76 8.55
CA VAL A 122 1.09 -17.50 9.81
C VAL A 122 0.24 -18.76 9.75
N ALA A 123 0.82 -19.90 10.15
CA ALA A 123 0.08 -21.14 10.26
C ALA A 123 -1.01 -21.00 11.33
N PRO A 124 -2.17 -21.67 11.18
CA PRO A 124 -3.18 -21.69 12.22
C PRO A 124 -2.58 -22.14 13.56
N GLY A 125 -2.69 -21.31 14.59
CA GLY A 125 -2.19 -21.59 15.94
C GLY A 125 -0.79 -21.08 16.27
N SER A 126 -0.06 -20.45 15.33
CA SER A 126 1.28 -19.90 15.60
C SER A 126 1.29 -18.43 16.06
N PHE A 127 0.11 -17.83 16.30
CA PHE A 127 0.00 -16.45 16.79
C PHE A 127 -0.77 -16.42 18.11
N THR A 128 -0.07 -16.26 19.23
CA THR A 128 -0.67 -15.80 20.49
C THR A 128 -0.67 -14.28 20.49
N ALA A 129 -1.84 -13.67 20.35
CA ALA A 129 -1.99 -12.24 20.58
C ALA A 129 -1.56 -11.92 22.01
N VAL A 130 -0.48 -11.16 22.17
CA VAL A 130 -0.08 -10.65 23.49
C VAL A 130 -1.14 -9.62 23.88
N LYS A 131 -2.03 -9.99 24.82
CA LYS A 131 -2.90 -9.00 25.46
C LYS A 131 -2.00 -8.00 26.17
N LYS A 132 -2.06 -6.74 25.73
CA LYS A 132 -1.45 -5.62 26.45
C LYS A 132 -2.06 -5.60 27.85
N SER A 133 -1.26 -5.83 28.89
CA SER A 133 -1.69 -5.70 30.27
C SER A 133 -2.07 -4.25 30.52
N GLU A 134 -3.28 -4.02 31.02
CA GLU A 134 -3.71 -2.71 31.54
C GLU A 134 -2.83 -2.37 32.75
N GLU A 135 -1.90 -1.43 32.58
CA GLU A 135 -1.20 -0.81 33.69
C GLU A 135 -2.15 0.22 34.31
N ASN A 136 -2.77 -0.16 35.43
CA ASN A 136 -3.44 0.77 36.33
C ASN A 136 -2.39 1.70 36.94
N HIS A 137 -2.54 3.01 36.78
CA HIS A 137 -1.99 4.04 37.67
C HIS A 137 -3.11 5.02 38.05
#